data_AF-A0A9P5C576-F1
#
_entry.id   AF-A0A9P5C576-F1
#
_cell.length_a   1.000
_cell.length_b   1.000
_cell.length_c   1.000
_cell.angle_alpha   90.00
_cell.angle_beta   90.00
_cell.angle_gamma   90.00
#
_symmetry.space_group_name_H-M   'P 1'
#
loop_
_entity.id
_entity.type
_entity.pdbx_description
1 polymer ?
#
loop_
_entity_poly.entity_id
_entity_poly.type
_entity_poly.pdbx_seq_one_letter_code
_entity_poly.pdbx_strand_id
1 'polypeptide(L)'
;MSNPRLAIIDMNHPTLQEDHKMLHASEVLPWLKSYGQARWARYKGRTEYLVWAGVPRAAIIHYFSLSELQNLSRQEKTCRDILKLDEIIAGRATPTVSRNIGKQKSMLNTQTAKAMAQIARTFAMNGSNASLEHLRSFIAELINGWSINITAELDIHTCSHLASTFATTLLHSSKSVQCIMHAFNEGVKEGARLMTRYGRSSQI
;
A
#
# COMPACT_ATOMS: atom_id res chain seq x y z
N MET A 1 19.16 -9.04 -15.15
CA MET A 1 18.69 -7.97 -14.23
C MET A 1 18.53 -8.57 -12.85
N SER A 2 19.11 -7.95 -11.82
CA SER A 2 18.99 -8.39 -10.42
C SER A 2 17.51 -8.40 -9.99
N ASN A 3 17.06 -9.49 -9.36
CA ASN A 3 15.72 -9.60 -8.76
C ASN A 3 15.59 -8.59 -7.61
N PRO A 4 14.87 -7.46 -7.78
CA PRO A 4 14.82 -6.41 -6.76
C PRO A 4 14.17 -6.94 -5.47
N ARG A 5 14.61 -6.43 -4.33
CA ARG A 5 14.02 -6.74 -3.02
C ARG A 5 13.25 -5.54 -2.50
N LEU A 6 12.09 -5.81 -1.91
CA LEU A 6 11.20 -4.84 -1.30
C LEU A 6 11.26 -5.03 0.21
N ALA A 7 11.31 -3.93 0.95
CA ALA A 7 11.26 -3.92 2.41
C ALA A 7 9.99 -3.17 2.86
N ILE A 8 9.29 -3.75 3.83
CA ILE A 8 8.14 -3.12 4.48
C ILE A 8 8.63 -2.55 5.81
N ILE A 9 8.53 -1.24 5.96
CA ILE A 9 9.11 -0.48 7.06
C ILE A 9 7.97 0.05 7.93
N ASP A 10 8.07 -0.20 9.23
CA ASP A 10 7.25 0.48 10.23
C ASP A 10 7.79 1.89 10.43
N MET A 11 7.14 2.85 9.79
CA MET A 11 7.53 4.25 9.86
C MET A 11 7.33 4.86 11.26
N ASN A 12 6.50 4.25 12.11
CA ASN A 12 6.22 4.70 13.46
C ASN A 12 7.12 4.03 14.51
N HIS A 13 8.05 3.17 14.08
CA HIS A 13 8.96 2.49 15.00
C HIS A 13 9.81 3.51 15.78
N PRO A 14 9.98 3.39 17.13
CA PRO A 14 10.64 4.41 17.96
C PRO A 14 12.03 4.81 17.47
N THR A 15 12.82 3.87 16.94
CA THR A 15 14.17 4.14 16.40
C THR A 15 14.19 4.97 15.11
N LEU A 16 13.03 5.20 14.48
CA LEU A 16 12.87 6.09 13.33
C LEU A 16 12.26 7.45 13.74
N GLN A 17 11.77 7.55 14.97
CA GLN A 17 11.17 8.76 15.55
C GLN A 17 12.18 9.62 16.32
N GLU A 18 13.46 9.23 16.31
CA GLU A 18 14.56 10.06 16.82
C GLU A 18 14.63 11.38 16.02
N ASP A 19 15.04 12.45 16.70
CA ASP A 19 15.16 13.77 16.07
C ASP A 19 16.04 13.72 14.81
N HIS A 20 15.52 14.30 13.73
CA HIS A 20 16.17 14.36 12.41
C HIS A 20 16.46 13.00 11.75
N LYS A 21 15.96 11.88 12.29
CA LYS A 21 16.17 10.54 11.73
C LYS A 21 15.41 10.32 10.43
N MET A 22 14.16 10.79 10.39
CA MET A 22 13.28 10.66 9.24
C MET A 22 12.79 12.03 8.81
N LEU A 23 13.06 12.38 7.55
CA LEU A 23 12.72 13.69 6.98
C LEU A 23 11.84 13.50 5.76
N HIS A 24 10.76 14.27 5.65
CA HIS A 24 9.93 14.23 4.45
C HIS A 24 10.65 14.95 3.30
N ALA A 25 10.79 14.29 2.15
CA ALA A 25 11.60 14.83 1.05
C ALA A 25 11.07 16.18 0.54
N SER A 26 9.75 16.42 0.63
CA SER A 26 9.15 17.70 0.20
C SER A 26 9.51 18.87 1.11
N GLU A 27 9.98 18.61 2.33
CA GLU A 27 10.42 19.65 3.28
C GLU A 27 11.90 19.96 3.07
N VAL A 28 12.70 18.92 2.81
CA VAL A 28 14.16 19.04 2.63
C VAL A 28 14.53 19.58 1.26
N LEU A 29 13.85 19.13 0.19
CA LEU A 29 14.23 19.51 -1.18
C LEU A 29 14.11 21.01 -1.48
N PRO A 30 13.05 21.74 -1.05
CA PRO A 30 12.99 23.19 -1.22
C PRO A 30 14.15 23.91 -0.51
N TRP A 31 14.49 23.47 0.69
CA TRP A 31 15.64 23.99 1.44
C TRP A 31 16.95 23.73 0.67
N LEU A 32 17.23 22.49 0.24
CA LEU A 32 18.44 22.21 -0.56
C LEU A 32 18.51 23.02 -1.87
N LYS A 33 17.36 23.33 -2.49
CA LYS A 33 17.30 24.15 -3.71
C LYS A 33 17.62 25.61 -3.45
N SER A 34 17.17 26.19 -2.33
CA SER A 34 17.46 27.57 -1.97
C SER A 34 18.97 27.79 -1.79
N TYR A 35 19.66 26.80 -1.20
CA TYR A 35 21.13 26.77 -1.04
C TYR A 35 21.90 26.31 -2.28
N GLY A 36 21.25 26.06 -3.43
CA GLY A 36 21.94 25.68 -4.66
C GLY A 36 22.32 24.20 -4.78
N GLN A 37 22.15 23.40 -3.72
CA GLN A 37 22.63 22.01 -3.63
C GLN A 37 21.77 21.02 -4.43
N ALA A 38 20.52 21.36 -4.72
CA ALA A 38 19.60 20.50 -5.48
C ALA A 38 18.91 21.22 -6.66
N ARG A 39 19.51 22.31 -7.18
CA ARG A 39 18.92 23.08 -8.31
C ARG A 39 18.76 22.27 -9.60
N TRP A 40 19.58 21.23 -9.77
CA TRP A 40 19.49 20.30 -10.90
C TRP A 40 18.22 19.41 -10.84
N ALA A 41 17.61 19.23 -9.67
CA ALA A 41 16.50 18.31 -9.49
C ALA A 41 15.14 19.00 -9.75
N ARG A 42 14.44 18.57 -10.80
CA ARG A 42 13.02 18.91 -11.02
C ARG A 42 12.07 18.21 -10.03
N TYR A 43 12.58 17.19 -9.35
CA TYR A 43 11.85 16.35 -8.40
C TYR A 43 11.35 17.14 -7.17
N LYS A 44 10.16 16.78 -6.68
CA LYS A 44 9.47 17.45 -5.56
C LYS A 44 9.38 16.63 -4.28
N GLY A 45 9.70 15.33 -4.31
CA GLY A 45 9.74 14.49 -3.11
C GLY A 45 8.41 14.40 -2.35
N ARG A 46 7.28 14.24 -3.06
CA ARG A 46 5.95 14.39 -2.45
C ARG A 46 5.55 13.23 -1.55
N THR A 47 6.15 12.07 -1.72
CA THR A 47 5.73 10.81 -1.10
C THR A 47 6.85 10.09 -0.39
N GLU A 48 8.08 10.57 -0.55
CA GLU A 48 9.28 9.90 -0.12
C GLU A 48 9.78 10.45 1.20
N TYR A 49 10.28 9.54 2.03
CA TYR A 49 11.01 9.87 3.24
C TYR A 49 12.50 9.62 3.02
N LEU A 50 13.30 10.54 3.54
CA LEU A 50 14.76 10.41 3.62
C LEU A 50 15.09 9.93 5.04
N VAL A 51 15.80 8.80 5.14
CA VAL A 51 16.20 8.23 6.44
C VAL A 51 17.70 8.43 6.64
N TRP A 52 18.07 9.18 7.67
CA TRP A 52 19.46 9.44 8.03
C TRP A 52 20.13 8.20 8.64
N ALA A 53 21.40 7.95 8.31
CA ALA A 53 22.22 6.82 8.78
C ALA A 53 21.69 5.40 8.51
N GLY A 54 20.54 5.26 7.83
CA GLY A 54 19.94 3.98 7.43
C GLY A 54 18.74 3.54 8.28
N VAL A 55 17.98 2.58 7.72
CA VAL A 55 16.78 2.00 8.34
C VAL A 55 17.19 0.87 9.29
N PRO A 56 16.91 0.97 10.60
CA PRO A 56 17.24 -0.09 11.55
C PRO A 56 16.50 -1.39 11.25
N ARG A 57 17.15 -2.55 11.47
CA ARG A 57 16.55 -3.87 11.21
C ARG A 57 15.24 -4.08 11.97
N ALA A 58 15.14 -3.54 13.19
CA ALA A 58 13.96 -3.62 14.05
C ALA A 58 12.73 -2.91 13.45
N ALA A 59 12.94 -1.84 12.67
CA ALA A 59 11.88 -1.13 11.97
C ALA A 59 11.42 -1.84 10.68
N ILE A 60 12.13 -2.89 10.23
CA ILE A 60 11.76 -3.64 9.03
C ILE A 60 10.84 -4.80 9.42
N ILE A 61 9.56 -4.66 9.07
CA ILE A 61 8.52 -5.67 9.30
C ILE A 61 8.84 -6.93 8.49
N HIS A 62 9.15 -6.75 7.20
CA HIS A 62 9.35 -7.85 6.27
C HIS A 62 10.20 -7.44 5.06
N TYR A 63 10.80 -8.43 4.40
CA TYR A 63 11.46 -8.28 3.12
C TYR A 63 11.02 -9.42 2.20
N PHE A 64 10.82 -9.12 0.93
CA PHE A 64 10.48 -10.11 -0.09
C PHE A 64 11.02 -9.67 -1.45
N SER A 65 11.13 -10.58 -2.41
CA SER A 65 11.56 -10.20 -3.76
C SER A 65 10.38 -9.75 -4.63
N LEU A 66 10.65 -8.87 -5.60
CA LEU A 66 9.66 -8.50 -6.60
C LEU A 66 9.13 -9.72 -7.37
N SER A 67 9.98 -10.73 -7.57
CA SER A 67 9.57 -11.99 -8.20
C SER A 67 8.45 -12.72 -7.44
N GLU A 68 8.38 -12.61 -6.11
CA GLU A 68 7.29 -13.22 -5.33
C GLU A 68 5.94 -12.58 -5.69
N LEU A 69 5.92 -11.24 -5.82
CA LEU A 69 4.72 -10.51 -6.23
C LEU A 69 4.34 -10.80 -7.69
N GLN A 70 5.34 -10.92 -8.57
CA GLN A 70 5.12 -11.33 -9.96
C GLN A 70 4.58 -12.76 -10.05
N ASN A 71 5.07 -13.68 -9.23
CA ASN A 71 4.59 -15.06 -9.20
C ASN A 71 3.14 -15.12 -8.70
N LEU A 72 2.80 -14.36 -7.65
CA LEU A 72 1.42 -14.23 -7.18
C LEU A 72 0.49 -13.74 -8.30
N SER A 73 0.90 -12.69 -9.02
CA SER A 73 0.19 -12.17 -10.18
C SER A 73 0.02 -13.21 -11.31
N ARG A 74 1.03 -14.04 -11.57
CA ARG A 74 0.95 -15.09 -12.60
C ARG A 74 0.04 -16.25 -12.22
N GLN A 75 0.01 -16.61 -10.94
CA GLN A 75 -0.75 -17.75 -10.43
C GLN A 75 -2.24 -17.43 -10.25
N GLU A 76 -2.55 -16.21 -9.81
CA GLU A 76 -3.90 -15.81 -9.43
C GLU A 76 -4.39 -14.64 -10.29
N LYS A 77 -5.34 -14.90 -11.19
CA LYS A 77 -5.89 -13.89 -12.12
C LYS A 77 -6.38 -12.64 -11.36
N THR A 78 -7.10 -12.82 -10.26
CA THR A 78 -7.62 -11.67 -9.49
C THR A 78 -6.50 -10.85 -8.84
N CYS A 79 -5.43 -11.49 -8.38
CA CYS A 79 -4.26 -10.77 -7.88
C CYS A 79 -3.59 -9.95 -9.00
N ARG A 80 -3.48 -10.50 -10.22
CA ARG A 80 -3.00 -9.76 -11.39
C ARG A 80 -3.85 -8.54 -11.69
N ASP A 81 -5.16 -8.74 -11.72
CA ASP A 81 -6.13 -7.70 -12.06
C ASP A 81 -6.13 -6.57 -11.02
N ILE A 82 -5.83 -6.88 -9.75
CA ILE A 82 -5.63 -5.86 -8.70
C ILE A 82 -4.27 -5.18 -8.85
N LEU A 83 -3.16 -5.93 -8.85
CA LEU A 83 -1.80 -5.39 -8.76
C LEU A 83 -1.37 -4.64 -10.02
N LYS A 84 -1.86 -5.05 -11.20
CA LYS A 84 -1.60 -4.44 -12.51
C LYS A 84 -0.12 -4.16 -12.76
N LEU A 85 0.74 -5.11 -12.37
CA LEU A 85 2.20 -4.95 -12.49
C LEU A 85 2.65 -4.70 -13.93
N ASP A 86 1.88 -5.19 -14.91
CA ASP A 86 2.14 -5.00 -16.34
C ASP A 86 2.05 -3.52 -16.77
N GLU A 87 1.38 -2.66 -15.99
CA GLU A 87 1.35 -1.22 -16.26
C GLU A 87 2.63 -0.51 -15.83
N ILE A 88 3.43 -1.13 -14.95
CA ILE A 88 4.66 -0.58 -14.38
C ILE A 88 5.85 -0.97 -15.28
N ILE A 89 6.02 -0.21 -16.36
CA ILE A 89 7.05 -0.45 -17.37
C ILE A 89 8.17 0.60 -17.25
N ALA A 90 9.42 0.16 -17.39
CA ALA A 90 10.57 1.06 -17.41
C ALA A 90 10.41 2.18 -18.46
N GLY A 91 10.75 3.42 -18.08
CA GLY A 91 10.62 4.61 -18.93
C GLY A 91 9.20 5.19 -19.02
N ARG A 92 8.18 4.53 -18.47
CA ARG A 92 6.82 5.08 -18.42
C ARG A 92 6.69 6.05 -17.24
N ALA A 93 6.18 7.25 -17.52
CA ALA A 93 5.97 8.26 -16.49
C ALA A 93 4.88 7.84 -15.49
N THR A 94 5.11 8.09 -14.20
CA THR A 94 4.18 7.76 -13.09
C THR A 94 2.74 8.25 -13.30
N PRO A 95 2.48 9.48 -13.81
CA PRO A 95 1.10 9.92 -14.07
C PRO A 95 0.38 9.05 -15.11
N THR A 96 1.11 8.56 -16.12
CA THR A 96 0.54 7.65 -17.14
C THR A 96 0.20 6.30 -16.53
N VAL A 97 1.09 5.75 -15.69
CA VAL A 97 0.85 4.50 -14.95
C VAL A 97 -0.39 4.63 -14.08
N SER A 98 -0.44 5.67 -13.24
CA SER A 98 -1.56 5.96 -12.34
C SER A 98 -2.89 6.08 -13.11
N ARG A 99 -2.90 6.81 -14.23
CA ARG A 99 -4.09 6.94 -15.09
C ARG A 99 -4.53 5.61 -15.68
N ASN A 100 -3.61 4.76 -16.12
CA ASN A 100 -3.95 3.45 -16.68
C ASN A 100 -4.53 2.52 -15.60
N ILE A 101 -3.89 2.48 -14.43
CA ILE A 101 -4.39 1.73 -13.27
C ILE A 101 -5.80 2.19 -12.90
N GLY A 102 -6.05 3.51 -12.90
CA GLY A 102 -7.35 4.09 -12.56
C GLY A 102 -8.47 3.86 -13.59
N LYS A 103 -8.14 3.56 -14.85
CA LYS A 103 -9.15 3.23 -15.88
C LYS A 103 -9.72 1.83 -15.69
N GLN A 104 -8.90 0.88 -15.25
CA GLN A 104 -9.29 -0.52 -15.07
C GLN A 104 -9.82 -0.73 -13.65
N LYS A 105 -11.00 -0.20 -13.32
CA LYS A 105 -11.49 -0.25 -11.94
C LYS A 105 -11.94 -1.67 -11.56
N SER A 106 -11.31 -2.24 -10.54
CA SER A 106 -11.75 -3.51 -9.93
C SER A 106 -12.85 -3.22 -8.92
N MET A 107 -13.89 -4.03 -8.86
CA MET A 107 -14.93 -3.90 -7.82
C MET A 107 -14.55 -4.68 -6.57
N LEU A 108 -14.85 -4.13 -5.41
CA LEU A 108 -14.76 -4.86 -4.15
C LEU A 108 -15.86 -5.92 -4.08
N ASN A 109 -15.47 -7.20 -4.05
CA ASN A 109 -16.33 -8.37 -3.99
C ASN A 109 -15.56 -9.50 -3.28
N THR A 110 -16.20 -10.67 -3.12
CA THR A 110 -15.61 -11.81 -2.40
C THR A 110 -14.27 -12.24 -3.01
N GLN A 111 -14.15 -12.25 -4.33
CA GLN A 111 -12.95 -12.68 -5.02
C GLN A 111 -11.82 -11.65 -4.86
N THR A 112 -12.11 -10.36 -4.95
CA THR A 112 -11.11 -9.31 -4.70
C THR A 112 -10.71 -9.25 -3.23
N ALA A 113 -11.63 -9.49 -2.28
CA ALA A 113 -11.28 -9.62 -0.86
C ALA A 113 -10.31 -10.79 -0.60
N LYS A 114 -10.51 -11.95 -1.25
CA LYS A 114 -9.55 -13.07 -1.19
C LYS A 114 -8.19 -12.68 -1.75
N ALA A 115 -8.16 -12.05 -2.92
CA ALA A 115 -6.92 -11.60 -3.54
C ALA A 115 -6.19 -10.55 -2.69
N MET A 116 -6.91 -9.59 -2.11
CA MET A 116 -6.34 -8.61 -1.16
C MET A 116 -5.69 -9.31 0.04
N ALA A 117 -6.30 -10.38 0.57
CA ALA A 117 -5.72 -11.16 1.65
C ALA A 117 -4.44 -11.90 1.23
N GLN A 118 -4.42 -12.48 0.03
CA GLN A 118 -3.21 -13.11 -0.53
C GLN A 118 -2.08 -12.10 -0.71
N ILE A 119 -2.38 -10.92 -1.24
CA ILE A 119 -1.38 -9.84 -1.37
C ILE A 119 -0.91 -9.40 0.02
N ALA A 120 -1.83 -9.16 0.97
CA ALA A 120 -1.46 -8.79 2.34
C ALA A 120 -0.54 -9.83 3.00
N ARG A 121 -0.71 -11.12 2.69
CA ARG A 121 0.19 -12.19 3.15
C ARG A 121 1.59 -12.08 2.54
N THR A 122 1.72 -11.76 1.25
CA THR A 122 3.04 -11.51 0.63
C THR A 122 3.77 -10.33 1.27
N PHE A 123 3.02 -9.34 1.77
CA PHE A 123 3.57 -8.22 2.53
C PHE A 123 3.77 -8.56 4.03
N ALA A 124 3.54 -9.82 4.42
CA ALA A 124 3.60 -10.34 5.79
C ALA A 124 2.69 -9.62 6.80
N MET A 125 1.56 -9.07 6.35
CA MET A 125 0.58 -8.42 7.24
C MET A 125 -0.09 -9.40 8.22
N ASN A 126 -0.03 -10.70 7.94
CA ASN A 126 -0.45 -11.76 8.87
C ASN A 126 0.59 -12.05 9.96
N GLY A 127 1.85 -11.63 9.80
CA GLY A 127 2.94 -11.93 10.74
C GLY A 127 2.82 -11.23 12.09
N SER A 128 3.62 -11.67 13.07
CA SER A 128 3.69 -11.10 14.42
C SER A 128 4.21 -9.65 14.43
N ASN A 129 5.07 -9.30 13.47
CA ASN A 129 5.72 -7.99 13.40
C ASN A 129 4.82 -6.90 12.78
N ALA A 130 3.73 -7.29 12.12
CA ALA A 130 2.75 -6.35 11.60
C ALA A 130 1.68 -6.07 12.67
N SER A 131 1.34 -4.81 12.94
CA SER A 131 0.24 -4.44 13.82
C SER A 131 -1.10 -4.48 13.07
N LEU A 132 -2.23 -4.38 13.80
CA LEU A 132 -3.55 -4.19 13.17
C LEU A 132 -3.64 -2.85 12.41
N GLU A 133 -2.90 -1.85 12.87
CA GLU A 133 -2.80 -0.56 12.20
C GLU A 133 -2.07 -0.68 10.85
N HIS A 134 -0.99 -1.45 10.77
CA HIS A 134 -0.31 -1.73 9.50
C HIS A 134 -1.26 -2.39 8.51
N LEU A 135 -2.06 -3.36 8.96
CA LEU A 135 -3.05 -4.03 8.11
C LEU A 135 -4.15 -3.05 7.64
N ARG A 136 -4.68 -2.21 8.54
CA ARG A 136 -5.67 -1.17 8.20
C ARG A 136 -5.13 -0.22 7.13
N SER A 137 -3.93 0.33 7.34
CA SER A 137 -3.29 1.26 6.42
C SER A 137 -2.97 0.60 5.08
N PHE A 138 -2.48 -0.64 5.09
CA PHE A 138 -2.25 -1.43 3.89
C PHE A 138 -3.52 -1.58 3.03
N ILE A 139 -4.65 -1.90 3.66
CA ILE A 139 -5.93 -2.06 2.96
C ILE A 139 -6.42 -0.73 2.39
N ALA A 140 -6.30 0.36 3.16
CA ALA A 140 -6.67 1.70 2.70
C ALA A 140 -5.86 2.12 1.47
N GLU A 141 -4.54 1.91 1.50
CA GLU A 141 -3.65 2.23 0.38
C GLU A 141 -3.87 1.30 -0.82
N LEU A 142 -4.20 0.03 -0.60
CA LEU A 142 -4.53 -0.88 -1.70
C LEU A 142 -5.80 -0.44 -2.44
N ILE A 143 -6.82 -0.01 -1.70
CA ILE A 143 -8.07 0.49 -2.27
C ILE A 143 -7.85 1.81 -3.01
N ASN A 144 -7.18 2.77 -2.36
CA ASN A 144 -6.93 4.08 -2.92
C ASN A 144 -5.95 4.03 -4.11
N GLY A 145 -4.79 3.39 -3.94
CA GLY A 145 -3.71 3.33 -4.91
C GLY A 145 -4.05 2.55 -6.18
N TRP A 146 -4.90 1.52 -6.08
CA TRP A 146 -5.29 0.68 -7.22
C TRP A 146 -6.73 0.92 -7.70
N SER A 147 -7.39 1.95 -7.17
CA SER A 147 -8.74 2.38 -7.55
C SER A 147 -9.77 1.26 -7.46
N ILE A 148 -9.79 0.54 -6.33
CA ILE A 148 -10.76 -0.51 -6.07
C ILE A 148 -12.09 0.17 -5.69
N ASN A 149 -13.08 0.04 -6.56
CA ASN A 149 -14.39 0.65 -6.34
C ASN A 149 -15.14 -0.06 -5.22
N ILE A 150 -15.56 0.73 -4.26
CA ILE A 150 -16.48 0.36 -3.18
C ILE A 150 -17.86 0.81 -3.66
N THR A 151 -18.78 -0.14 -3.89
CA THR A 151 -20.16 0.21 -4.25
C THR A 151 -20.79 0.99 -3.09
N ALA A 152 -21.55 2.04 -3.41
CA ALA A 152 -22.21 2.89 -2.42
C ALA A 152 -23.24 2.14 -1.56
N GLU A 153 -23.66 0.95 -2.01
CA GLU A 153 -24.66 0.07 -1.39
C GLU A 153 -24.01 -1.17 -0.74
N LEU A 154 -22.81 -1.03 -0.19
CA LEU A 154 -22.24 -2.10 0.61
C LEU A 154 -23.01 -2.22 1.93
N ASP A 155 -24.06 -3.03 1.90
CA ASP A 155 -24.84 -3.36 3.08
C ASP A 155 -23.95 -4.01 4.17
N ILE A 156 -24.40 -3.91 5.42
CA ILE A 156 -23.63 -4.38 6.59
C ILE A 156 -23.31 -5.88 6.48
N HIS A 157 -24.22 -6.69 5.92
CA HIS A 157 -24.03 -8.13 5.77
C HIS A 157 -22.98 -8.44 4.70
N THR A 158 -23.00 -7.73 3.58
CA THR A 158 -21.98 -7.84 2.53
C THR A 158 -20.61 -7.41 3.05
N CYS A 159 -20.51 -6.28 3.75
CA CYS A 159 -19.25 -5.87 4.40
C CYS A 159 -18.72 -6.93 5.36
N SER A 160 -19.59 -7.47 6.22
CA SER A 160 -19.23 -8.53 7.17
C SER A 160 -18.76 -9.80 6.47
N HIS A 161 -19.45 -10.21 5.39
CA HIS A 161 -19.09 -11.38 4.58
C HIS A 161 -17.72 -11.19 3.89
N LEU A 162 -17.46 -10.01 3.33
CA LEU A 162 -16.17 -9.69 2.71
C LEU A 162 -15.04 -9.66 3.74
N ALA A 163 -15.27 -9.05 4.90
CA ALA A 163 -14.31 -9.02 6.00
C ALA A 163 -13.99 -10.42 6.52
N SER A 164 -15.02 -11.27 6.68
CA SER A 164 -14.85 -12.67 7.08
C SER A 164 -14.07 -13.46 6.03
N THR A 165 -14.39 -13.27 4.74
CA THR A 165 -13.65 -13.88 3.63
C THR A 165 -12.19 -13.46 3.63
N PHE A 166 -11.91 -12.18 3.81
CA PHE A 166 -10.55 -11.65 3.91
C PHE A 166 -9.81 -12.28 5.11
N ALA A 167 -10.42 -12.26 6.29
CA ALA A 167 -9.79 -12.75 7.52
C ALA A 167 -9.51 -14.26 7.48
N THR A 168 -10.45 -15.05 6.97
CA THR A 168 -10.28 -16.50 6.76
C THR A 168 -9.23 -16.80 5.68
N THR A 169 -9.15 -15.98 4.63
CA THR A 169 -8.12 -16.17 3.60
C THR A 169 -6.74 -15.76 4.10
N LEU A 170 -6.65 -14.75 4.98
CA LEU A 170 -5.39 -14.27 5.56
C LEU A 170 -4.79 -15.24 6.59
N LEU A 171 -5.54 -16.25 7.07
CA LEU A 171 -5.20 -17.20 8.15
C LEU A 171 -3.71 -17.61 8.22
N HIS A 172 -3.26 -17.99 9.42
CA HIS A 172 -1.88 -17.98 9.94
C HIS A 172 -1.44 -16.63 10.54
N SER A 173 -2.36 -15.91 11.18
CA SER A 173 -2.01 -14.75 12.00
C SER A 173 -2.11 -15.06 13.49
N SER A 174 -1.25 -14.45 14.30
CA SER A 174 -1.37 -14.44 15.76
C SER A 174 -2.56 -13.61 16.27
N LYS A 175 -3.25 -12.90 15.38
CA LYS A 175 -4.35 -11.98 15.68
C LYS A 175 -5.68 -12.68 15.56
N SER A 176 -6.67 -12.27 16.37
CA SER A 176 -8.02 -12.83 16.30
C SER A 176 -8.68 -12.49 14.95
N VAL A 177 -9.51 -13.41 14.45
CA VAL A 177 -10.28 -13.22 13.21
C VAL A 177 -11.15 -11.95 13.29
N GLN A 178 -11.78 -11.71 14.44
CA GLN A 178 -12.61 -10.52 14.66
C GLN A 178 -11.80 -9.22 14.56
N CYS A 179 -10.59 -9.17 15.11
CA CYS A 179 -9.71 -8.01 14.98
C CYS A 179 -9.29 -7.76 13.52
N ILE A 180 -9.00 -8.83 12.76
CA ILE A 180 -8.66 -8.72 11.33
C ILE A 180 -9.87 -8.21 10.53
N MET A 181 -11.06 -8.74 10.79
CA MET A 181 -12.31 -8.26 10.16
C MET A 181 -12.54 -6.78 10.44
N HIS A 182 -12.35 -6.36 11.69
CA HIS A 182 -12.48 -4.96 12.08
C HIS A 182 -11.45 -4.07 11.36
N ALA A 183 -10.17 -4.45 11.35
CA ALA A 183 -9.12 -3.71 10.65
C ALA A 183 -9.39 -3.62 9.13
N PHE A 184 -9.95 -4.69 8.54
CA PHE A 184 -10.39 -4.67 7.14
C PHE A 184 -11.49 -3.65 6.88
N ASN A 185 -12.55 -3.67 7.67
CA ASN A 185 -13.66 -2.74 7.51
C ASN A 185 -13.22 -1.28 7.69
N GLU A 186 -12.38 -1.00 8.68
CA GLU A 186 -11.84 0.35 8.89
C GLU A 186 -10.91 0.76 7.74
N GLY A 187 -10.07 -0.14 7.23
CA GLY A 187 -9.24 0.12 6.06
C GLY A 187 -10.05 0.40 4.80
N VAL A 188 -11.15 -0.31 4.58
CA VAL A 188 -12.09 -0.06 3.47
C VAL A 188 -12.71 1.32 3.57
N LYS A 189 -13.22 1.69 4.75
CA LYS A 189 -13.79 3.03 4.99
C LYS A 189 -12.75 4.12 4.75
N GLU A 190 -11.53 3.94 5.24
CA GLU A 190 -10.47 4.93 5.07
C GLU A 190 -10.03 5.05 3.60
N GLY A 191 -9.86 3.92 2.90
CA GLY A 191 -9.59 3.90 1.47
C GLY A 191 -10.67 4.63 0.65
N ALA A 192 -11.96 4.43 0.95
CA ALA A 192 -13.07 5.17 0.33
C ALA A 192 -12.96 6.69 0.55
N ARG A 193 -12.61 7.12 1.76
CA ARG A 193 -12.43 8.55 2.09
C ARG A 193 -11.27 9.14 1.30
N LEU A 194 -10.13 8.43 1.24
CA LEU A 194 -8.95 8.87 0.49
C LEU A 194 -9.26 8.99 -1.01
N MET A 195 -9.95 8.01 -1.60
CA MET A 195 -10.39 8.09 -3.00
C MET A 195 -11.28 9.31 -3.26
N THR A 196 -12.20 9.64 -2.36
CA THR A 196 -13.08 10.82 -2.50
C THR A 196 -12.28 12.12 -2.38
N ARG A 197 -11.34 12.18 -1.45
CA ARG A 197 -10.47 13.35 -1.21
C ARG A 197 -9.55 13.61 -2.41
N TYR A 198 -8.90 12.58 -2.94
CA TYR A 198 -7.91 12.72 -4.02
C TYR A 198 -8.52 12.68 -5.43
N GLY A 199 -9.69 12.05 -5.58
CA GLY A 199 -10.48 12.09 -6.82
C GLY A 199 -10.94 13.51 -7.18
N ARG A 200 -11.17 14.37 -6.17
CA ARG A 200 -11.52 15.79 -6.37
C ARG A 200 -10.32 16.66 -6.78
N SER A 201 -9.10 16.30 -6.37
CA SER A 201 -7.88 17.05 -6.73
C SER A 201 -7.33 16.72 -8.12
N SER A 202 -7.86 15.72 -8.81
CA SER A 202 -7.40 15.29 -10.15
C SER A 202 -8.18 15.95 -11.30
N GLN A 203 -9.09 16.89 -11.00
CA GLN A 203 -9.90 17.65 -11.95
C GLN A 203 -9.46 19.12 -12.10
N ILE A 204 -8.29 19.50 -11.59
CA ILE A 204 -7.69 20.84 -11.77
C ILE A 204 -6.36 20.71 -12.52
#